data_AF-A0A9E6X3J2-F1
#
_entry.id   AF-A0A9E6X3J2-F1
#
_cell.length_a   1.000
_cell.length_b   1.000
_cell.length_c   1.000
_cell.angle_alpha   90.00
_cell.angle_beta   90.00
_cell.angle_gamma   90.00
#
_symmetry.space_group_name_H-M   'P 1'
#
loop_
_entity.id
_entity.type
_entity.pdbx_description
1 polymer ?
#
loop_
_entity_poly.entity_id
_entity_poly.type
_entity_poly.pdbx_seq_one_letter_code
_entity_poly.pdbx_strand_id
1 'polypeptide(L)'
;MSSPSITTRAATWWSQSRSRSQATAAAAILLTATLVGLSAFVWASPTGAPLRKAVAEATEAITPYAAQNTELRRNLQRATETIASQKGKLTAMEQEALAAQASTAKQLATAQRQATAAQNQLASVKAQLAAANAKASAGSKGSGQSASGSGSGDGGSSGGTGAAPITAPARADLISPSSRYYGMYTEQAPFNWATFDATSAKVGVAPNLVGYFSGWDETYRANAVTRAWAQGRMPMMTWESRPIKSANDTTDAPAYSLPKIIGGDFDAYLHQYAKDIVATGLPLAIRLDHEMNATWYPWNETDGQGRSINGNNVGDYVKMWRHVHDIFQQEGANSLVVWVWAPNIVNNLAATHKVDGFTEALYPGDDYVDWVGVSGYLRPPYKADNDFSFDYTFKPTLDKLRALTKKPIILAEIGASETGGYKAKWITSLFDALGKPENDDIIGFSWFNLAITSYVEGVRATNDWRIDSRADTLSAFIAGLTRPEDRFTLTPAP
;
A
#
# COMPACT_ATOMS: atom_id res chain seq x y z
N MET A 1 -5.04 12.04 56.41
CA MET A 1 -5.57 13.42 56.40
C MET A 1 -4.69 14.21 55.45
N SER A 2 -5.09 14.76 54.32
CA SER A 2 -6.36 14.89 53.62
C SER A 2 -6.03 15.24 52.15
N SER A 3 -6.74 14.65 51.17
CA SER A 3 -6.74 15.13 49.77
C SER A 3 -7.33 16.55 49.69
N PRO A 4 -6.96 17.34 48.67
CA PRO A 4 -7.96 17.68 47.63
C PRO A 4 -7.32 17.83 46.23
N SER A 5 -7.85 17.17 45.19
CA SER A 5 -8.90 17.62 44.26
C SER A 5 -8.32 18.09 42.91
N ILE A 6 -8.62 17.29 41.87
CA ILE A 6 -8.42 17.54 40.45
C ILE A 6 -9.29 18.71 39.99
N THR A 7 -8.72 19.66 39.25
CA THR A 7 -9.49 20.56 38.39
C THR A 7 -8.86 20.63 37.00
N THR A 8 -9.49 19.92 36.08
CA THR A 8 -9.23 19.89 34.65
C THR A 8 -9.49 21.27 34.05
N ARG A 9 -8.47 21.91 33.46
CA ARG A 9 -8.67 23.06 32.56
C ARG A 9 -8.64 22.58 31.12
N ALA A 10 -9.83 22.53 30.51
CA ALA A 10 -9.97 22.45 29.07
C ALA A 10 -9.58 23.81 28.45
N ALA A 11 -8.53 23.85 27.65
CA ALA A 11 -8.22 24.98 26.79
C ALA A 11 -8.89 24.74 25.43
N THR A 12 -10.02 25.41 25.21
CA THR A 12 -10.77 25.41 23.96
C THR A 12 -10.05 26.27 22.92
N TRP A 13 -9.57 25.61 21.86
CA TRP A 13 -8.98 26.21 20.66
C TRP A 13 -10.01 26.17 19.53
N TRP A 14 -10.63 27.31 19.19
CA TRP A 14 -11.21 27.54 17.85
C TRP A 14 -11.21 29.04 17.53
N SER A 15 -10.47 29.42 16.49
CA SER A 15 -10.64 30.70 15.80
C SER A 15 -11.88 30.62 14.89
N GLN A 16 -12.91 31.43 15.17
CA GLN A 16 -14.08 31.57 14.31
C GLN A 16 -13.84 32.60 13.20
N SER A 17 -14.31 32.28 11.99
CA SER A 17 -14.27 33.16 10.83
C SER A 17 -15.05 34.46 11.11
N ARG A 18 -14.46 35.60 10.74
CA ARG A 18 -14.93 36.95 11.14
C ARG A 18 -15.98 37.59 10.23
N SER A 19 -16.48 36.92 9.19
CA SER A 19 -17.30 37.60 8.18
C SER A 19 -18.82 37.64 8.46
N ARG A 20 -19.33 36.92 9.46
CA ARG A 20 -20.77 36.95 9.80
C ARG A 20 -21.08 37.22 11.29
N SER A 21 -20.07 37.26 12.16
CA SER A 21 -20.28 37.41 13.60
C SER A 21 -20.90 38.77 13.99
N GLN A 22 -20.58 39.85 13.27
CA GLN A 22 -21.15 41.17 13.53
C GLN A 22 -22.63 41.27 13.14
N ALA A 23 -23.04 40.65 12.03
CA ALA A 23 -24.45 40.62 11.63
C ALA A 23 -25.28 39.74 12.56
N THR A 24 -24.73 38.60 12.99
CA THR A 24 -25.38 37.72 13.97
C THR A 24 -25.43 38.37 15.36
N ALA A 25 -24.39 39.10 15.78
CA ALA A 25 -24.38 39.84 17.03
C ALA A 25 -25.35 41.03 16.99
N ALA A 26 -25.41 41.78 15.89
CA ALA A 26 -26.36 42.87 15.71
C ALA A 26 -27.81 42.35 15.72
N ALA A 27 -28.09 41.24 15.02
CA ALA A 27 -29.40 40.59 15.06
C ALA A 27 -29.75 40.10 16.47
N ALA A 28 -28.80 39.50 17.20
CA ALA A 28 -29.00 39.05 18.57
C ALA A 28 -29.27 40.22 19.53
N ILE A 29 -28.52 41.32 19.43
CA ILE A 29 -28.73 42.53 20.23
C ILE A 29 -30.09 43.16 19.94
N LEU A 30 -30.50 43.22 18.66
CA LEU A 30 -31.80 43.74 18.27
C LEU A 30 -32.92 42.85 18.82
N LEU A 31 -32.75 41.53 18.78
CA LEU A 31 -33.69 40.57 19.34
C LEU A 31 -33.79 40.71 20.87
N THR A 32 -32.65 40.84 21.56
CA THR A 32 -32.61 41.03 23.02
C THR A 32 -33.23 42.37 23.43
N ALA A 33 -32.93 43.46 22.71
CA ALA A 33 -33.54 44.77 22.97
C ALA A 33 -35.06 44.75 22.73
N THR A 34 -35.51 44.05 21.68
CA THR A 34 -36.94 43.86 21.38
C THR A 34 -37.63 43.05 22.46
N LEU A 35 -36.98 41.98 22.95
CA LEU A 35 -37.51 41.14 24.04
C LEU A 35 -37.57 41.90 25.36
N VAL A 36 -36.55 42.71 25.69
CA VAL A 36 -36.55 43.56 26.89
C VAL A 36 -37.62 44.64 26.79
N GLY A 37 -37.80 45.26 25.62
CA GLY A 37 -38.87 46.24 25.36
C GLY A 37 -40.27 45.63 25.49
N LEU A 38 -40.47 44.42 24.96
CA LEU A 38 -41.71 43.65 25.12
C LEU A 38 -41.94 43.29 26.59
N SER A 39 -40.91 42.85 27.33
CA SER A 39 -41.04 42.55 28.76
C SER A 39 -41.39 43.79 29.60
N ALA A 40 -40.81 44.96 29.29
CA ALA A 40 -41.15 46.21 29.95
C ALA A 40 -42.59 46.68 29.63
N PHE A 41 -43.02 46.52 28.38
CA PHE A 41 -44.38 46.84 27.94
C PHE A 41 -45.45 45.91 28.55
N VAL A 42 -45.11 44.63 28.73
CA VAL A 42 -45.95 43.63 29.41
C VAL A 42 -46.13 43.97 30.89
N TRP A 43 -45.07 44.43 31.55
CA TRP A 43 -45.12 44.83 32.96
C TRP A 43 -45.89 46.16 33.20
N ALA A 44 -46.00 47.01 32.18
CA ALA A 44 -46.64 48.32 32.27
C ALA A 44 -48.12 48.35 31.80
N SER A 45 -48.68 47.25 31.29
CA SER A 45 -50.05 47.19 30.75
C SER A 45 -50.99 46.36 31.66
N PRO A 46 -51.91 46.97 32.42
CA PRO A 46 -52.66 46.27 33.49
C PRO A 46 -53.69 45.24 33.01
N THR A 47 -53.94 45.10 31.70
CA THR A 47 -55.02 44.23 31.19
C THR A 47 -54.61 43.27 30.06
N GLY A 48 -53.36 43.33 29.58
CA GLY A 48 -52.83 42.39 28.58
C GLY A 48 -53.57 42.34 27.22
N ALA A 49 -54.54 43.22 26.98
CA ALA A 49 -55.33 43.27 25.74
C ALA A 49 -54.50 43.65 24.49
N PRO A 50 -53.55 44.61 24.55
CA PRO A 50 -52.70 44.93 23.40
C PRO A 50 -51.73 43.79 23.06
N LEU A 51 -51.23 43.08 24.07
CA LEU A 51 -50.33 41.94 23.91
C LEU A 51 -51.05 40.76 23.25
N ARG A 52 -52.29 40.44 23.65
CA ARG A 52 -53.09 39.39 23.01
C ARG A 52 -53.40 39.72 21.55
N LYS A 53 -53.65 40.99 21.23
CA LYS A 53 -53.88 41.43 19.84
C LYS A 53 -52.61 41.34 18.99
N ALA A 54 -51.47 41.81 19.51
CA ALA A 54 -50.17 41.69 18.84
C ALA A 54 -49.73 40.22 18.65
N VAL A 55 -49.99 39.35 19.63
CA VAL A 55 -49.74 37.91 19.53
C VAL A 55 -50.69 37.26 18.54
N ALA A 56 -51.97 37.65 18.50
CA ALA A 56 -52.93 37.15 17.52
C ALA A 56 -52.55 37.55 16.09
N GLU A 57 -52.21 38.83 15.84
CA GLU A 57 -51.76 39.34 14.54
C GLU A 57 -50.42 38.71 14.10
N ALA A 58 -49.47 38.53 15.02
CA ALA A 58 -48.23 37.81 14.74
C ALA A 58 -48.48 36.33 14.44
N THR A 59 -49.39 35.67 15.17
CA THR A 59 -49.75 34.27 14.91
C THR A 59 -50.40 34.13 13.54
N GLU A 60 -51.29 35.05 13.16
CA GLU A 60 -51.96 35.08 11.86
C GLU A 60 -50.95 35.32 10.72
N ALA A 61 -49.94 36.18 10.92
CA ALA A 61 -48.87 36.44 9.96
C ALA A 61 -47.88 35.25 9.78
N ILE A 62 -47.69 34.42 10.81
CA ILE A 62 -46.73 33.29 10.78
C ILE A 62 -47.41 31.96 10.37
N THR A 63 -48.74 31.86 10.52
CA THR A 63 -49.53 30.67 10.17
C THR A 63 -49.28 30.13 8.75
N PRO A 64 -49.21 30.97 7.70
CA PRO A 64 -48.89 30.50 6.34
C PRO A 64 -47.49 29.86 6.23
N TYR A 65 -46.52 30.37 6.99
CA TYR A 65 -45.13 29.87 6.98
C TYR A 65 -44.95 28.60 7.82
N ALA A 66 -45.78 28.37 8.84
CA ALA A 66 -45.78 27.13 9.61
C ALA A 66 -46.21 25.92 8.76
N ALA A 67 -47.23 26.11 7.90
CA ALA A 67 -47.65 25.10 6.94
C ALA A 67 -46.57 24.82 5.88
N GLN A 68 -45.95 25.87 5.32
CA GLN A 68 -44.83 25.72 4.36
C GLN A 68 -43.61 25.03 4.98
N ASN A 69 -43.23 25.35 6.22
CA ASN A 69 -42.14 24.67 6.92
C ASN A 69 -42.43 23.19 7.18
N THR A 70 -43.69 22.84 7.45
CA THR A 70 -44.12 21.45 7.63
C THR A 70 -44.03 20.68 6.30
N GLU A 71 -44.43 21.30 5.19
CA GLU A 71 -44.28 20.73 3.85
C GLU A 71 -42.81 20.57 3.45
N LEU A 72 -41.97 21.58 3.69
CA LEU A 72 -40.52 21.52 3.41
C LEU A 72 -39.84 20.40 4.20
N ARG A 73 -40.22 20.20 5.47
CA ARG A 73 -39.70 19.07 6.27
C ARG A 73 -40.13 17.72 5.70
N ARG A 74 -41.38 17.58 5.27
CA ARG A 74 -41.87 16.36 4.60
C ARG A 74 -41.15 16.13 3.27
N ASN A 75 -40.86 17.18 2.51
CA ASN A 75 -40.09 17.09 1.27
C ASN A 75 -38.64 16.67 1.51
N LEU A 76 -37.99 17.25 2.53
CA LEU A 76 -36.64 16.87 2.93
C LEU A 76 -36.56 15.42 3.37
N GLN A 77 -37.54 14.95 4.15
CA GLN A 77 -37.60 13.56 4.58
C GLN A 77 -37.77 12.61 3.38
N ARG A 78 -38.72 12.89 2.47
CA ARG A 78 -38.92 12.10 1.24
C ARG A 78 -37.67 12.08 0.36
N ALA A 79 -36.99 13.21 0.21
CA ALA A 79 -35.75 13.29 -0.54
C ALA A 79 -34.63 12.45 0.12
N THR A 80 -34.53 12.49 1.45
CA THR A 80 -33.56 11.69 2.22
C THR A 80 -33.82 10.19 2.07
N GLU A 81 -35.09 9.76 2.17
CA GLU A 81 -35.50 8.37 1.97
C GLU A 81 -35.24 7.91 0.52
N THR A 82 -35.49 8.78 -0.46
CA THR A 82 -35.21 8.50 -1.88
C THR A 82 -33.72 8.33 -2.13
N ILE A 83 -32.87 9.20 -1.59
CA ILE A 83 -31.41 9.10 -1.68
C ILE A 83 -30.91 7.81 -1.02
N ALA A 84 -31.43 7.47 0.17
CA ALA A 84 -31.06 6.23 0.85
C ALA A 84 -31.42 4.99 0.02
N SER A 85 -32.62 4.98 -0.58
CA SER A 85 -33.09 3.91 -1.46
C SER A 85 -32.24 3.80 -2.74
N GLN A 86 -31.98 4.91 -3.41
CA GLN A 86 -31.13 4.96 -4.60
C GLN A 86 -29.71 4.51 -4.30
N LYS A 87 -29.15 4.91 -3.16
CA LYS A 87 -27.83 4.45 -2.70
C LYS A 87 -27.83 2.93 -2.48
N GLY A 88 -28.87 2.38 -1.85
CA GLY A 88 -29.01 0.93 -1.68
C GLY A 88 -29.08 0.17 -3.01
N LYS A 89 -29.84 0.69 -3.99
CA LYS A 89 -29.91 0.11 -5.35
C LYS A 89 -28.57 0.18 -6.07
N LEU A 90 -27.89 1.32 -5.99
CA LEU A 90 -26.57 1.51 -6.59
C LEU A 90 -25.56 0.52 -5.99
N THR A 91 -25.53 0.37 -4.67
CA THR A 91 -24.67 -0.61 -4.00
C THR A 91 -25.00 -2.05 -4.41
N ALA A 92 -26.28 -2.40 -4.58
CA ALA A 92 -26.66 -3.73 -5.06
C ALA A 92 -26.21 -3.98 -6.51
N MET A 93 -26.40 -3.00 -7.40
CA MET A 93 -25.93 -3.06 -8.78
C MET A 93 -24.40 -3.13 -8.87
N GLU A 94 -23.69 -2.38 -8.04
CA GLU A 94 -22.22 -2.46 -7.92
C GLU A 94 -21.78 -3.86 -7.50
N GLN A 95 -22.41 -4.46 -6.48
CA GLN A 95 -22.11 -5.82 -6.03
C GLN A 95 -22.35 -6.88 -7.13
N GLU A 96 -23.44 -6.74 -7.90
CA GLU A 96 -23.72 -7.62 -9.03
C GLU A 96 -22.69 -7.45 -10.15
N ALA A 97 -22.32 -6.21 -10.48
CA ALA A 97 -21.28 -5.91 -11.46
C ALA A 97 -19.91 -6.44 -11.02
N LEU A 98 -19.57 -6.32 -9.74
CA LEU A 98 -18.38 -6.92 -9.11
C LEU A 98 -18.34 -8.43 -9.26
N ALA A 99 -19.45 -9.11 -8.95
CA ALA A 99 -19.55 -10.56 -9.10
C ALA A 99 -19.39 -10.98 -10.57
N ALA A 100 -19.99 -10.23 -11.50
CA ALA A 100 -19.83 -10.46 -12.94
C ALA A 100 -18.39 -10.22 -13.42
N GLN A 101 -17.73 -9.15 -12.96
CA GLN A 101 -16.33 -8.87 -13.26
C GLN A 101 -15.39 -9.95 -12.69
N ALA A 102 -15.60 -10.36 -11.44
CA ALA A 102 -14.81 -11.42 -10.81
C ALA A 102 -14.96 -12.77 -11.53
N SER A 103 -16.17 -13.10 -12.00
CA SER A 103 -16.38 -14.31 -12.81
C SER A 103 -15.70 -14.22 -14.18
N THR A 104 -15.76 -13.05 -14.83
CA THR A 104 -15.06 -12.77 -16.10
C THR A 104 -13.54 -12.86 -15.92
N ALA A 105 -12.99 -12.30 -14.83
CA ALA A 105 -11.57 -12.38 -14.50
C ALA A 105 -11.11 -13.84 -14.34
N LYS A 106 -11.89 -14.67 -13.64
CA LYS A 106 -11.62 -16.11 -13.49
C LYS A 106 -11.65 -16.85 -14.83
N GLN A 107 -12.57 -16.49 -15.73
CA GLN A 107 -12.63 -17.04 -17.08
C GLN A 107 -11.41 -16.62 -17.90
N LEU A 108 -11.01 -15.35 -17.87
CA LEU A 108 -9.84 -14.82 -18.58
C LEU A 108 -8.55 -15.50 -18.10
N ALA A 109 -8.35 -15.61 -16.78
CA ALA A 109 -7.20 -16.31 -16.21
C ALA A 109 -7.15 -17.80 -16.62
N THR A 110 -8.31 -18.44 -16.76
CA THR A 110 -8.40 -19.83 -17.26
C THR A 110 -8.06 -19.92 -18.74
N ALA A 111 -8.57 -19.01 -19.57
CA ALA A 111 -8.25 -18.94 -20.99
C ALA A 111 -6.74 -18.67 -21.23
N GLN A 112 -6.14 -17.77 -20.45
CA GLN A 112 -4.70 -17.50 -20.49
C GLN A 112 -3.87 -18.75 -20.17
N ARG A 113 -4.25 -19.54 -19.16
CA ARG A 113 -3.57 -20.82 -18.86
C ARG A 113 -3.65 -21.81 -20.02
N GLN A 114 -4.80 -21.92 -20.67
CA GLN A 114 -4.96 -22.78 -21.83
C GLN A 114 -4.09 -22.31 -22.99
N ALA A 115 -4.00 -20.99 -23.21
CA ALA A 115 -3.11 -20.42 -24.23
C ALA A 115 -1.64 -20.72 -23.95
N THR A 116 -1.15 -20.52 -22.71
CA THR A 116 0.23 -20.85 -22.32
C THR A 116 0.52 -22.35 -22.45
N ALA A 117 -0.40 -23.21 -22.03
CA ALA A 117 -0.25 -24.66 -22.17
C ALA A 117 -0.17 -25.07 -23.66
N ALA A 118 -1.00 -24.49 -24.52
CA ALA A 118 -0.98 -24.73 -25.96
C ALA A 118 0.33 -24.24 -26.60
N GLN A 119 0.86 -23.09 -26.17
CA GLN A 119 2.17 -22.58 -26.63
C GLN A 119 3.31 -23.54 -26.25
N ASN A 120 3.31 -24.07 -25.02
CA ASN A 120 4.30 -25.05 -24.57
C ASN A 120 4.21 -26.37 -25.34
N GLN A 121 2.99 -26.84 -25.64
CA GLN A 121 2.79 -28.01 -26.50
C GLN A 121 3.30 -27.78 -27.93
N LEU A 122 3.02 -26.60 -28.51
CA LEU A 122 3.51 -26.24 -29.83
C LEU A 122 5.05 -26.20 -29.87
N ALA A 123 5.70 -25.67 -28.83
CA ALA A 123 7.15 -25.68 -28.71
C ALA A 123 7.70 -27.11 -28.64
N SER A 124 7.07 -27.99 -27.87
CA SER A 124 7.43 -29.41 -27.78
C SER A 124 7.28 -30.13 -29.13
N VAL A 125 6.17 -29.93 -29.84
CA VAL A 125 5.94 -30.53 -31.17
C VAL A 125 6.96 -30.01 -32.19
N LYS A 126 7.29 -28.71 -32.16
CA LYS A 126 8.35 -28.16 -33.02
C LYS A 126 9.71 -28.79 -32.73
N ALA A 127 10.04 -29.01 -31.46
CA ALA A 127 11.28 -29.69 -31.08
C ALA A 127 11.31 -31.16 -31.53
N GLN A 128 10.19 -31.89 -31.39
CA GLN A 128 10.05 -33.26 -31.89
C GLN A 128 10.17 -33.34 -33.42
N LEU A 129 9.57 -32.39 -34.14
CA LEU A 129 9.67 -32.32 -35.60
C LEU A 129 11.11 -32.02 -36.05
N ALA A 130 11.80 -31.10 -35.37
CA ALA A 130 13.22 -30.82 -35.63
C ALA A 130 14.09 -32.07 -35.38
N ALA A 131 13.84 -32.80 -34.28
CA ALA A 131 14.53 -34.04 -33.98
C ALA A 131 14.23 -35.16 -35.00
N ALA A 132 12.98 -35.27 -35.48
CA ALA A 132 12.59 -36.22 -36.51
C ALA A 132 13.25 -35.91 -37.86
N ASN A 133 13.32 -34.63 -38.26
CA ASN A 133 14.01 -34.18 -39.46
C ASN A 133 15.54 -34.41 -39.36
N ALA A 134 16.13 -34.22 -38.18
CA ALA A 134 17.53 -34.57 -37.92
C ALA A 134 17.78 -36.09 -38.02
N LYS A 135 16.86 -36.92 -37.53
CA LYS A 135 16.94 -38.38 -37.70
C LYS A 135 16.71 -38.84 -39.13
N ALA A 136 15.82 -38.19 -39.88
CA ALA A 136 15.58 -38.49 -41.29
C ALA A 136 16.78 -38.12 -42.17
N SER A 137 17.49 -37.04 -41.84
CA SER A 137 18.76 -36.68 -42.49
C SER A 137 19.93 -37.59 -42.09
N ALA A 138 19.93 -38.12 -40.86
CA ALA A 138 20.90 -39.13 -40.41
C ALA A 138 20.61 -40.55 -40.96
N GLY A 139 19.34 -40.89 -41.21
CA GLY A 139 18.89 -42.19 -41.73
C GLY A 139 19.28 -42.48 -43.18
N SER A 140 19.90 -41.53 -43.87
CA SER A 140 20.54 -41.77 -45.18
C SER A 140 21.91 -42.46 -45.08
N LYS A 141 22.43 -42.74 -43.87
CA LYS A 141 23.69 -43.48 -43.70
C LYS A 141 23.58 -44.51 -42.57
N GLY A 142 23.57 -45.78 -42.95
CA GLY A 142 24.07 -46.86 -42.09
C GLY A 142 23.04 -47.90 -41.66
N SER A 143 22.90 -48.94 -42.48
CA SER A 143 22.48 -50.28 -42.07
C SER A 143 23.55 -50.91 -41.17
N GLY A 144 23.18 -51.48 -40.02
CA GLY A 144 24.11 -52.21 -39.15
C GLY A 144 23.45 -52.83 -37.91
N GLN A 145 23.20 -54.13 -38.01
CA GLN A 145 22.69 -55.17 -37.09
C GLN A 145 23.04 -55.18 -35.58
N SER A 146 22.15 -55.91 -34.87
CA SER A 146 22.31 -56.77 -33.67
C SER A 146 22.32 -56.11 -32.28
N ALA A 147 21.91 -56.72 -31.17
CA ALA A 147 20.98 -57.80 -30.79
C ALA A 147 21.02 -57.90 -29.25
N SER A 148 19.88 -58.20 -28.60
CA SER A 148 19.67 -58.87 -27.30
C SER A 148 20.35 -58.36 -26.00
N GLY A 149 19.53 -58.19 -24.95
CA GLY A 149 19.96 -58.17 -23.54
C GLY A 149 18.79 -57.95 -22.58
N SER A 150 18.12 -59.03 -22.18
CA SER A 150 17.10 -59.07 -21.13
C SER A 150 17.74 -58.99 -19.73
N GLY A 151 17.11 -58.28 -18.80
CA GLY A 151 17.53 -58.19 -17.40
C GLY A 151 16.43 -57.59 -16.54
N SER A 152 15.56 -58.45 -16.02
CA SER A 152 14.57 -58.14 -14.99
C SER A 152 15.26 -57.91 -13.65
N GLY A 153 14.94 -56.79 -12.99
CA GLY A 153 15.36 -56.47 -11.63
C GLY A 153 14.23 -55.72 -10.93
N ASP A 154 13.36 -56.48 -10.31
CA ASP A 154 12.30 -56.00 -9.42
C ASP A 154 12.93 -55.60 -8.08
N GLY A 155 12.69 -54.36 -7.67
CA GLY A 155 13.31 -53.72 -6.51
C GLY A 155 12.37 -52.68 -5.95
N GLY A 156 11.32 -53.17 -5.28
CA GLY A 156 10.37 -52.35 -4.54
C GLY A 156 11.08 -51.50 -3.48
N SER A 157 11.23 -50.21 -3.78
CA SER A 157 11.51 -49.17 -2.78
C SER A 157 10.18 -48.54 -2.39
N SER A 158 9.79 -48.77 -1.14
CA SER A 158 8.75 -48.06 -0.42
C SER A 158 9.07 -46.56 -0.37
N GLY A 159 8.64 -45.83 -1.40
CA GLY A 159 8.70 -44.38 -1.46
C GLY A 159 7.72 -43.78 -0.46
N GLY A 160 8.22 -43.44 0.73
CA GLY A 160 7.56 -42.47 1.59
C GLY A 160 7.30 -41.22 0.77
N THR A 161 6.05 -40.77 0.73
CA THR A 161 5.62 -39.55 0.06
C THR A 161 6.20 -38.33 0.79
N GLY A 162 7.50 -38.08 0.63
CA GLY A 162 8.10 -36.80 0.96
C GLY A 162 7.50 -35.76 0.03
N ALA A 163 6.89 -34.70 0.59
CA ALA A 163 6.43 -33.57 -0.20
C ALA A 163 7.58 -33.06 -1.08
N ALA A 164 7.30 -32.72 -2.33
CA ALA A 164 8.31 -32.18 -3.25
C ALA A 164 9.00 -30.96 -2.60
N PRO A 165 10.33 -30.80 -2.75
CA PRO A 165 11.04 -29.68 -2.17
C PRO A 165 10.50 -28.37 -2.72
N ILE A 166 10.36 -27.37 -1.85
CA ILE A 166 9.95 -26.01 -2.23
C ILE A 166 11.03 -25.41 -3.11
N THR A 167 10.65 -24.86 -4.25
CA THR A 167 11.55 -24.21 -5.20
C THR A 167 11.14 -22.76 -5.45
N ALA A 168 12.07 -21.97 -5.97
CA ALA A 168 11.84 -20.60 -6.40
C ALA A 168 12.44 -20.39 -7.79
N PRO A 169 11.96 -19.40 -8.57
CA PRO A 169 12.61 -18.97 -9.80
C PRO A 169 14.05 -18.52 -9.56
N ALA A 170 14.86 -18.52 -10.62
CA ALA A 170 16.21 -18.00 -10.55
C ALA A 170 16.19 -16.50 -10.20
N ARG A 171 17.19 -16.04 -9.43
CA ARG A 171 17.30 -14.63 -9.00
C ARG A 171 17.23 -13.64 -10.16
N ALA A 172 17.83 -13.95 -11.31
CA ALA A 172 17.78 -13.10 -12.50
C ALA A 172 16.34 -12.88 -13.01
N ASP A 173 15.52 -13.94 -13.02
CA ASP A 173 14.11 -13.87 -13.42
C ASP A 173 13.26 -13.11 -12.40
N LEU A 174 13.68 -13.10 -11.14
CA LEU A 174 13.04 -12.28 -10.11
C LEU A 174 13.37 -10.80 -10.34
N ILE A 175 14.64 -10.47 -10.59
CA ILE A 175 15.06 -9.07 -10.76
C ILE A 175 14.41 -8.42 -11.98
N SER A 176 14.28 -9.16 -13.07
CA SER A 176 13.69 -8.70 -14.33
C SER A 176 12.53 -9.62 -14.73
N PRO A 177 11.37 -9.52 -14.06
CA PRO A 177 10.30 -10.46 -14.26
C PRO A 177 9.61 -10.22 -15.61
N SER A 178 9.18 -11.30 -16.26
CA SER A 178 8.40 -11.23 -17.51
C SER A 178 6.99 -10.65 -17.31
N SER A 179 6.50 -10.68 -16.07
CA SER A 179 5.20 -10.14 -15.66
C SER A 179 5.34 -9.26 -14.42
N ARG A 180 4.45 -8.28 -14.27
CA ARG A 180 4.49 -7.37 -13.13
C ARG A 180 4.19 -8.11 -11.83
N TYR A 181 4.87 -7.70 -10.76
CA TYR A 181 4.53 -8.06 -9.40
C TYR A 181 3.23 -7.37 -8.98
N TYR A 182 2.27 -8.17 -8.53
CA TYR A 182 1.15 -7.74 -7.72
C TYR A 182 1.40 -8.26 -6.31
N GLY A 183 1.71 -7.35 -5.41
CA GLY A 183 2.04 -7.64 -4.02
C GLY A 183 1.02 -7.11 -3.03
N MET A 184 1.02 -7.69 -1.83
CA MET A 184 0.20 -7.21 -0.73
C MET A 184 0.89 -7.41 0.63
N TYR A 185 0.81 -6.39 1.49
CA TYR A 185 1.04 -6.50 2.93
C TYR A 185 -0.30 -6.72 3.62
N THR A 186 -0.36 -7.68 4.54
CA THR A 186 -1.45 -7.79 5.52
C THR A 186 -0.84 -7.90 6.91
N GLU A 187 -1.67 -7.77 7.95
CA GLU A 187 -1.19 -7.74 9.33
C GLU A 187 -0.33 -8.95 9.73
N GLN A 188 -0.63 -10.14 9.18
CA GLN A 188 -0.02 -11.38 9.63
C GLN A 188 0.62 -12.20 8.50
N ALA A 189 0.45 -11.85 7.22
CA ALA A 189 1.14 -12.57 6.16
C ALA A 189 2.66 -12.30 6.23
N PRO A 190 3.52 -13.29 5.91
CA PRO A 190 3.23 -14.67 5.49
C PRO A 190 3.01 -15.67 6.66
N PHE A 191 2.97 -15.22 7.91
CA PHE A 191 2.80 -16.07 9.10
C PHE A 191 1.38 -16.61 9.25
N ASN A 192 0.39 -15.85 8.80
CA ASN A 192 -1.00 -16.26 8.66
C ASN A 192 -1.56 -15.69 7.35
N TRP A 193 -2.19 -16.56 6.55
CA TRP A 193 -2.72 -16.23 5.23
C TRP A 193 -4.19 -15.80 5.25
N ALA A 194 -4.92 -15.91 6.37
CA ALA A 194 -6.38 -15.74 6.39
C ALA A 194 -6.87 -14.42 5.78
N THR A 195 -6.33 -13.28 6.20
CA THR A 195 -6.70 -11.97 5.62
C THR A 195 -6.24 -11.84 4.18
N PHE A 196 -5.04 -12.35 3.88
CA PHE A 196 -4.46 -12.29 2.54
C PHE A 196 -5.30 -13.07 1.52
N ASP A 197 -5.66 -14.31 1.85
CA ASP A 197 -6.46 -15.20 1.01
C ASP A 197 -7.91 -14.70 0.92
N ALA A 198 -8.49 -14.19 2.02
CA ALA A 198 -9.84 -13.62 1.99
C ALA A 198 -9.95 -12.38 1.08
N THR A 199 -8.96 -11.48 1.12
CA THR A 199 -8.91 -10.33 0.19
C THR A 199 -8.65 -10.84 -1.24
N SER A 200 -7.72 -11.77 -1.43
CA SER A 200 -7.44 -12.36 -2.76
C SER A 200 -8.68 -13.01 -3.38
N ALA A 201 -9.49 -13.73 -2.60
CA ALA A 201 -10.74 -14.35 -3.04
C ALA A 201 -11.78 -13.34 -3.52
N LYS A 202 -11.84 -12.15 -2.89
CA LYS A 202 -12.72 -11.05 -3.31
C LYS A 202 -12.24 -10.38 -4.60
N VAL A 203 -10.93 -10.20 -4.75
CA VAL A 203 -10.33 -9.68 -5.99
C VAL A 203 -10.44 -10.72 -7.13
N GLY A 204 -10.40 -12.01 -6.78
CA GLY A 204 -10.48 -13.14 -7.71
C GLY A 204 -9.12 -13.65 -8.18
N VAL A 205 -8.02 -12.99 -7.81
CA VAL A 205 -6.64 -13.35 -8.19
C VAL A 205 -5.72 -13.26 -6.96
N ALA A 206 -4.75 -14.16 -6.90
CA ALA A 206 -3.74 -14.20 -5.85
C ALA A 206 -2.55 -13.28 -6.22
N PRO A 207 -2.09 -12.41 -5.29
CA PRO A 207 -0.82 -11.72 -5.43
C PRO A 207 0.36 -12.71 -5.53
N ASN A 208 1.35 -12.36 -6.35
CA ASN A 208 2.60 -13.13 -6.56
C ASN A 208 3.79 -12.58 -5.75
N LEU A 209 3.56 -11.52 -4.95
CA LEU A 209 4.50 -10.98 -3.97
C LEU A 209 3.80 -10.83 -2.62
N VAL A 210 4.51 -11.08 -1.52
CA VAL A 210 4.02 -10.87 -0.16
C VAL A 210 4.98 -9.99 0.62
N GLY A 211 4.46 -8.89 1.15
CA GLY A 211 5.22 -7.98 1.98
C GLY A 211 5.09 -8.32 3.47
N TYR A 212 6.19 -8.21 4.22
CA TYR A 212 6.18 -8.24 5.69
C TYR A 212 7.29 -7.37 6.27
N PHE A 213 7.22 -7.08 7.58
CA PHE A 213 8.20 -6.28 8.30
C PHE A 213 8.99 -7.14 9.29
N SER A 214 10.26 -6.81 9.51
CA SER A 214 11.11 -7.42 10.55
C SER A 214 12.08 -6.39 11.10
N GLY A 215 12.41 -6.50 12.38
CA GLY A 215 13.32 -5.61 13.09
C GLY A 215 14.64 -6.31 13.43
N TRP A 216 15.65 -5.52 13.79
CA TRP A 216 16.98 -6.03 14.16
C TRP A 216 17.03 -6.64 15.57
N ASP A 217 15.89 -6.68 16.28
CA ASP A 217 15.70 -7.47 17.50
C ASP A 217 15.24 -8.92 17.22
N GLU A 218 14.99 -9.27 15.96
CA GLU A 218 14.59 -10.62 15.53
C GLU A 218 15.71 -11.34 14.76
N THR A 219 15.82 -12.65 14.96
CA THR A 219 16.63 -13.52 14.09
C THR A 219 15.95 -13.73 12.73
N TYR A 220 16.69 -14.21 11.73
CA TYR A 220 16.11 -14.51 10.42
C TYR A 220 14.96 -15.52 10.52
N ARG A 221 13.84 -15.19 9.85
CA ARG A 221 12.60 -15.97 9.88
C ARG A 221 12.45 -16.81 8.62
N ALA A 222 13.21 -17.90 8.52
CA ALA A 222 13.16 -18.84 7.40
C ALA A 222 11.74 -19.35 7.08
N ASN A 223 10.88 -19.45 8.09
CA ASN A 223 9.48 -19.82 7.91
C ASN A 223 8.67 -18.79 7.09
N ALA A 224 9.01 -17.50 7.13
CA ALA A 224 8.37 -16.48 6.30
C ALA A 224 8.61 -16.76 4.81
N VAL A 225 9.88 -17.01 4.47
CA VAL A 225 10.35 -17.22 3.10
C VAL A 225 9.88 -18.56 2.55
N THR A 226 10.05 -19.64 3.30
CA THR A 226 9.59 -20.98 2.89
C THR A 226 8.06 -21.03 2.70
N ARG A 227 7.26 -20.40 3.57
CA ARG A 227 5.81 -20.34 3.41
C ARG A 227 5.38 -19.50 2.22
N ALA A 228 6.08 -18.41 1.92
CA ALA A 228 5.81 -17.60 0.74
C ALA A 228 6.05 -18.40 -0.55
N TRP A 229 7.21 -19.06 -0.66
CA TRP A 229 7.53 -19.88 -1.83
C TRP A 229 6.70 -21.16 -1.96
N ALA A 230 6.26 -21.75 -0.84
CA ALA A 230 5.28 -22.85 -0.87
C ALA A 230 3.95 -22.44 -1.52
N GLN A 231 3.68 -21.14 -1.62
CA GLN A 231 2.53 -20.56 -2.31
C GLN A 231 2.91 -19.87 -3.63
N GLY A 232 4.16 -20.01 -4.08
CA GLY A 232 4.66 -19.42 -5.32
C GLY A 232 4.79 -17.89 -5.28
N ARG A 233 5.02 -17.30 -4.10
CA ARG A 233 5.07 -15.84 -3.90
C ARG A 233 6.47 -15.38 -3.52
N MET A 234 6.94 -14.32 -4.16
CA MET A 234 8.19 -13.64 -3.79
C MET A 234 8.02 -12.94 -2.43
N PRO A 235 8.78 -13.29 -1.38
CA PRO A 235 8.74 -12.55 -0.12
C PRO A 235 9.55 -11.25 -0.25
N MET A 236 8.95 -10.13 0.16
CA MET A 236 9.63 -8.85 0.32
C MET A 236 9.60 -8.44 1.79
N MET A 237 10.77 -8.49 2.42
CA MET A 237 10.98 -8.09 3.80
C MET A 237 11.37 -6.63 3.85
N THR A 238 10.54 -5.80 4.48
CA THR A 238 10.98 -4.50 4.99
C THR A 238 11.78 -4.74 6.26
N TRP A 239 13.08 -4.47 6.21
CA TRP A 239 13.99 -4.78 7.30
C TRP A 239 14.46 -3.48 7.96
N GLU A 240 14.07 -3.29 9.21
CA GLU A 240 14.24 -2.03 9.92
C GLU A 240 15.32 -2.16 10.99
N SER A 241 16.33 -1.28 10.96
CA SER A 241 17.40 -1.19 11.96
C SER A 241 16.88 -0.58 13.28
N ARG A 242 15.91 -1.25 13.90
CA ARG A 242 15.32 -0.95 15.22
C ARG A 242 14.52 -2.17 15.70
N PRO A 243 14.03 -2.18 16.95
CA PRO A 243 13.11 -3.21 17.41
C PRO A 243 11.79 -3.19 16.63
N ILE A 244 11.28 -4.34 16.19
CA ILE A 244 10.07 -4.43 15.35
C ILE A 244 8.80 -3.87 16.01
N LYS A 245 8.76 -3.86 17.35
CA LYS A 245 7.64 -3.29 18.12
C LYS A 245 7.69 -1.77 18.26
N SER A 246 8.73 -1.12 17.74
CA SER A 246 8.85 0.34 17.76
C SER A 246 7.68 0.96 17.01
N ALA A 247 7.12 2.05 17.56
CA ALA A 247 6.06 2.76 16.88
C ALA A 247 6.56 3.35 15.55
N ASN A 248 5.70 3.41 14.54
CA ASN A 248 5.96 4.22 13.36
C ASN A 248 6.05 5.70 13.74
N ASP A 249 6.68 6.49 12.88
CA ASP A 249 6.92 7.91 13.08
C ASP A 249 7.70 8.26 14.37
N THR A 250 8.61 7.36 14.78
CA THR A 250 9.49 7.57 15.93
C THR A 250 10.94 7.50 15.48
N THR A 251 11.69 8.57 15.77
CA THR A 251 13.10 8.71 15.39
C THR A 251 14.08 8.36 16.51
N ASP A 252 13.65 8.27 17.78
CA ASP A 252 14.55 7.98 18.90
C ASP A 252 14.93 6.49 18.94
N ALA A 253 16.15 6.17 18.50
CA ALA A 253 16.74 4.83 18.61
C ALA A 253 18.28 4.88 18.57
N PRO A 254 18.95 5.58 19.51
CA PRO A 254 20.40 5.78 19.49
C PRO A 254 21.23 4.49 19.68
N ALA A 255 20.61 3.38 20.06
CA ALA A 255 21.25 2.07 20.06
C ALA A 255 21.48 1.54 18.63
N TYR A 256 20.70 2.00 17.66
CA TYR A 256 20.71 1.59 16.26
C TYR A 256 21.10 2.73 15.30
N SER A 257 21.82 3.74 15.80
CA SER A 257 22.30 4.85 14.97
C SER A 257 23.21 4.34 13.84
N LEU A 258 23.17 4.97 12.67
CA LEU A 258 23.98 4.59 11.52
C LEU A 258 25.49 4.48 11.82
N PRO A 259 26.12 5.40 12.60
CA PRO A 259 27.54 5.27 12.97
C PRO A 259 27.88 3.99 13.74
N LYS A 260 26.98 3.48 14.57
CA LYS A 260 27.19 2.21 15.31
C LYS A 260 27.11 1.01 14.38
N ILE A 261 26.17 1.03 13.44
CA ILE A 261 26.04 -0.02 12.43
C ILE A 261 27.30 -0.05 11.56
N ILE A 262 27.72 1.11 11.03
CA ILE A 262 28.96 1.25 10.25
C ILE A 262 30.19 0.87 11.08
N GLY A 263 30.18 1.16 12.38
CA GLY A 263 31.26 0.84 13.32
C GLY A 263 31.37 -0.65 13.66
N GLY A 264 30.42 -1.48 13.23
CA GLY A 264 30.46 -2.93 13.38
C GLY A 264 29.73 -3.50 14.59
N ASP A 265 28.99 -2.67 15.35
CA ASP A 265 28.28 -3.12 16.57
C ASP A 265 27.25 -4.22 16.28
N PHE A 266 26.80 -4.33 15.02
CA PHE A 266 25.80 -5.30 14.57
C PHE A 266 26.36 -6.38 13.63
N ASP A 267 27.67 -6.41 13.36
CA ASP A 267 28.24 -7.30 12.34
C ASP A 267 28.02 -8.78 12.66
N ALA A 268 28.18 -9.17 13.92
CA ALA A 268 27.93 -10.55 14.34
C ALA A 268 26.48 -10.99 14.04
N TYR A 269 25.51 -10.09 14.26
CA TYR A 269 24.12 -10.32 13.92
C TYR A 269 23.93 -10.44 12.40
N LEU A 270 24.51 -9.51 11.63
CA LEU A 270 24.39 -9.48 10.16
C LEU A 270 25.03 -10.71 9.49
N HIS A 271 26.20 -11.14 9.95
CA HIS A 271 26.85 -12.37 9.48
C HIS A 271 25.98 -13.61 9.76
N GLN A 272 25.40 -13.71 10.97
CA GLN A 272 24.51 -14.83 11.28
C GLN A 272 23.25 -14.79 10.42
N TYR A 273 22.64 -13.62 10.25
CA TYR A 273 21.46 -13.42 9.43
C TYR A 273 21.69 -13.85 7.97
N ALA A 274 22.83 -13.45 7.39
CA ALA A 274 23.22 -13.82 6.03
C ALA A 274 23.46 -15.34 5.90
N LYS A 275 24.11 -15.97 6.88
CA LYS A 275 24.29 -17.44 6.92
C LYS A 275 22.95 -18.18 6.95
N ASP A 276 21.98 -17.69 7.73
CA ASP A 276 20.66 -18.31 7.85
C ASP A 276 19.84 -18.18 6.55
N ILE A 277 20.02 -17.09 5.79
CA ILE A 277 19.47 -16.94 4.43
C ILE A 277 20.07 -18.00 3.50
N VAL A 278 21.40 -18.15 3.50
CA VAL A 278 22.09 -19.16 2.68
C VAL A 278 21.64 -20.58 3.04
N ALA A 279 21.51 -20.88 4.34
CA ALA A 279 21.02 -22.16 4.82
C ALA A 279 19.57 -22.45 4.40
N THR A 280 18.75 -21.41 4.22
CA THR A 280 17.37 -21.56 3.74
C THR A 280 17.30 -21.81 2.23
N GLY A 281 18.27 -21.31 1.46
CA GLY A 281 18.44 -21.62 0.05
C GLY A 281 17.31 -21.12 -0.86
N LEU A 282 16.48 -20.19 -0.39
CA LEU A 282 15.38 -19.60 -1.13
C LEU A 282 15.53 -18.07 -1.17
N PRO A 283 15.25 -17.44 -2.32
CA PRO A 283 15.46 -16.01 -2.48
C PRO A 283 14.42 -15.17 -1.72
N LEU A 284 14.80 -13.93 -1.39
CA LEU A 284 13.90 -12.91 -0.85
C LEU A 284 14.33 -11.52 -1.32
N ALA A 285 13.38 -10.59 -1.35
CA ALA A 285 13.69 -9.17 -1.46
C ALA A 285 13.89 -8.56 -0.07
N ILE A 286 14.96 -7.79 0.10
CA ILE A 286 15.22 -7.02 1.32
C ILE A 286 15.11 -5.54 1.00
N ARG A 287 14.13 -4.89 1.61
CA ARG A 287 13.91 -3.45 1.59
C ARG A 287 14.43 -2.87 2.90
N LEU A 288 15.74 -2.70 2.97
CA LEU A 288 16.48 -2.26 4.15
C LEU A 288 16.23 -0.76 4.38
N ASP A 289 15.87 -0.39 5.61
CA ASP A 289 15.79 1.00 6.09
C ASP A 289 15.16 1.95 5.07
N HIS A 290 13.90 1.64 4.71
CA HIS A 290 13.11 2.33 3.69
C HIS A 290 12.79 3.77 4.06
N GLU A 291 12.33 4.56 3.08
CA GLU A 291 11.93 5.96 3.28
C GLU A 291 13.03 6.82 3.92
N MET A 292 14.28 6.48 3.60
CA MET A 292 15.48 7.12 4.11
C MET A 292 15.55 8.63 3.82
N ASN A 293 14.83 9.11 2.80
CA ASN A 293 14.72 10.52 2.45
C ASN A 293 13.69 11.31 3.29
N ALA A 294 12.97 10.65 4.20
CA ALA A 294 11.99 11.27 5.09
C ALA A 294 12.61 11.78 6.41
N THR A 295 11.80 11.97 7.45
CA THR A 295 12.22 12.54 8.75
C THR A 295 11.61 11.81 9.96
N TRP A 296 11.11 10.60 9.78
CA TRP A 296 10.24 9.91 10.74
C TRP A 296 10.76 8.56 11.21
N TYR A 297 11.92 8.12 10.71
CA TYR A 297 12.60 6.91 11.12
C TYR A 297 14.00 7.18 11.68
N PRO A 298 14.51 6.28 12.55
CA PRO A 298 15.79 6.49 13.23
C PRO A 298 17.02 6.41 12.31
N TRP A 299 16.87 5.84 11.12
CA TRP A 299 17.89 5.77 10.06
C TRP A 299 17.83 6.96 9.08
N ASN A 300 16.89 7.90 9.24
CA ASN A 300 17.00 9.17 8.53
C ASN A 300 18.22 9.94 9.08
N GLU A 301 19.00 10.58 8.21
CA GLU A 301 20.24 11.26 8.62
C GLU A 301 19.94 12.55 9.40
N THR A 302 18.93 13.30 8.93
CA THR A 302 18.52 14.59 9.49
C THR A 302 17.02 14.73 9.67
N ASP A 303 16.61 15.58 10.60
CA ASP A 303 15.22 16.00 10.76
C ASP A 303 14.82 17.09 9.76
N GLY A 304 13.56 17.54 9.82
CA GLY A 304 13.04 18.59 8.93
C GLY A 304 13.67 19.97 9.11
N GLN A 305 14.60 20.14 10.06
CA GLN A 305 15.41 21.34 10.27
C GLN A 305 16.89 21.12 9.93
N GLY A 306 17.24 19.96 9.37
CA GLY A 306 18.62 19.60 9.01
C GLY A 306 19.50 19.22 10.20
N ARG A 307 18.91 18.95 11.38
CA ARG A 307 19.65 18.51 12.56
C ARG A 307 19.83 16.99 12.53
N SER A 308 20.97 16.51 12.99
CA SER A 308 21.25 15.08 13.10
C SER A 308 20.19 14.34 13.93
N ILE A 309 19.71 13.21 13.42
CA ILE A 309 18.89 12.25 14.16
C ILE A 309 19.82 11.17 14.74
N ASN A 310 19.72 10.85 16.04
CA ASN A 310 20.53 9.82 16.71
C ASN A 310 22.06 9.94 16.57
N GLY A 311 22.59 11.10 16.16
CA GLY A 311 24.03 11.25 15.85
C GLY A 311 24.41 10.76 14.45
N ASN A 312 23.46 10.45 13.58
CA ASN A 312 23.68 10.15 12.17
C ASN A 312 24.27 11.36 11.44
N ASN A 313 25.23 11.14 10.54
CA ASN A 313 25.82 12.17 9.71
C ASN A 313 25.30 12.06 8.27
N VAL A 314 25.42 13.17 7.52
CA VAL A 314 25.13 13.18 6.10
C VAL A 314 26.05 12.18 5.37
N GLY A 315 25.46 11.30 4.58
CA GLY A 315 26.14 10.22 3.86
C GLY A 315 26.37 8.92 4.65
N ASP A 316 25.97 8.86 5.93
CA ASP A 316 26.06 7.61 6.70
C ASP A 316 25.06 6.56 6.21
N TYR A 317 23.92 6.96 5.63
CA TYR A 317 22.94 6.00 5.10
C TYR A 317 23.56 5.14 3.99
N VAL A 318 24.29 5.77 3.06
CA VAL A 318 24.99 5.07 1.97
C VAL A 318 26.09 4.16 2.52
N LYS A 319 26.86 4.61 3.51
CA LYS A 319 27.90 3.78 4.14
C LYS A 319 27.30 2.56 4.84
N MET A 320 26.22 2.76 5.60
CA MET A 320 25.49 1.69 6.30
C MET A 320 24.95 0.67 5.30
N TRP A 321 24.28 1.12 4.22
CA TRP A 321 23.75 0.24 3.20
C TRP A 321 24.84 -0.66 2.60
N ARG A 322 25.96 -0.04 2.18
CA ARG A 322 27.08 -0.77 1.57
C ARG A 322 27.71 -1.75 2.56
N HIS A 323 27.87 -1.34 3.82
CA HIS A 323 28.39 -2.20 4.88
C HIS A 323 27.56 -3.47 5.09
N VAL A 324 26.23 -3.34 5.21
CA VAL A 324 25.32 -4.48 5.34
C VAL A 324 25.36 -5.38 4.10
N HIS A 325 25.32 -4.78 2.91
CA HIS A 325 25.41 -5.51 1.64
C HIS A 325 26.73 -6.29 1.52
N ASP A 326 27.86 -5.70 1.90
CA ASP A 326 29.17 -6.33 1.80
C ASP A 326 29.33 -7.51 2.77
N ILE A 327 28.75 -7.43 3.97
CA ILE A 327 28.67 -8.57 4.89
C ILE A 327 27.86 -9.72 4.25
N PHE A 328 26.71 -9.40 3.65
CA PHE A 328 25.90 -10.41 2.95
C PHE A 328 26.61 -11.00 1.73
N GLN A 329 27.42 -10.19 1.03
CA GLN A 329 28.26 -10.66 -0.06
C GLN A 329 29.34 -11.64 0.43
N GLN A 330 30.00 -11.34 1.55
CA GLN A 330 31.03 -12.20 2.14
C GLN A 330 30.50 -13.58 2.52
N GLU A 331 29.26 -13.65 3.02
CA GLU A 331 28.60 -14.90 3.38
C GLU A 331 27.92 -15.60 2.18
N GLY A 332 27.92 -14.98 1.00
CA GLY A 332 27.29 -15.51 -0.22
C GLY A 332 25.76 -15.32 -0.31
N ALA A 333 25.15 -14.62 0.66
CA ALA A 333 23.72 -14.38 0.72
C ALA A 333 23.19 -13.52 -0.44
N ASN A 334 24.02 -12.67 -1.05
CA ASN A 334 23.63 -11.87 -2.22
C ASN A 334 23.20 -12.71 -3.44
N SER A 335 23.57 -13.99 -3.51
CA SER A 335 23.06 -14.91 -4.53
C SER A 335 21.56 -15.24 -4.37
N LEU A 336 20.98 -14.95 -3.20
CA LEU A 336 19.58 -15.18 -2.84
C LEU A 336 18.82 -13.87 -2.53
N VAL A 337 19.53 -12.79 -2.21
CA VAL A 337 18.91 -11.51 -1.85
C VAL A 337 18.72 -10.61 -3.08
N VAL A 338 17.52 -10.06 -3.23
CA VAL A 338 17.20 -8.94 -4.12
C VAL A 338 17.17 -7.66 -3.27
N TRP A 339 18.10 -6.74 -3.48
CA TRP A 339 18.24 -5.51 -2.70
C TRP A 339 17.33 -4.40 -3.23
N VAL A 340 16.45 -3.88 -2.37
CA VAL A 340 15.40 -2.91 -2.73
C VAL A 340 15.63 -1.57 -2.03
N TRP A 341 16.26 -0.62 -2.72
CA TRP A 341 16.46 0.73 -2.19
C TRP A 341 15.22 1.59 -2.43
N ALA A 342 14.46 1.91 -1.38
CA ALA A 342 13.10 2.44 -1.49
C ALA A 342 12.88 3.80 -0.78
N PRO A 343 13.08 4.94 -1.46
CA PRO A 343 12.67 6.25 -0.94
C PRO A 343 11.15 6.43 -0.82
N ASN A 344 10.73 7.41 -0.02
CA ASN A 344 9.38 7.96 -0.01
C ASN A 344 9.18 8.94 -1.18
N ILE A 345 7.94 9.11 -1.64
CA ILE A 345 7.57 10.15 -2.63
C ILE A 345 8.02 11.56 -2.22
N VAL A 346 8.57 12.32 -3.17
CA VAL A 346 9.22 13.61 -2.90
C VAL A 346 8.23 14.75 -2.58
N ASN A 347 6.99 14.65 -3.04
CA ASN A 347 5.97 15.68 -2.84
C ASN A 347 5.55 15.83 -1.35
N ASN A 348 5.81 14.81 -0.51
CA ASN A 348 5.43 14.77 0.89
C ASN A 348 6.62 14.83 1.88
N LEU A 349 7.80 15.28 1.41
CA LEU A 349 8.96 15.45 2.29
C LEU A 349 8.99 16.83 2.98
N ALA A 350 9.81 16.94 4.03
CA ALA A 350 10.18 18.22 4.63
C ALA A 350 10.88 19.12 3.58
N ALA A 351 10.75 20.44 3.72
CA ALA A 351 11.29 21.39 2.74
C ALA A 351 12.80 21.24 2.53
N THR A 352 13.55 20.95 3.61
CA THR A 352 15.00 20.69 3.56
C THR A 352 15.37 19.44 2.76
N HIS A 353 14.46 18.47 2.64
CA HIS A 353 14.68 17.20 1.94
C HIS A 353 14.10 17.19 0.51
N LYS A 354 13.40 18.27 0.12
CA LYS A 354 12.85 18.47 -1.24
C LYS A 354 13.85 19.10 -2.21
N VAL A 355 15.00 19.54 -1.72
CA VAL A 355 16.04 20.16 -2.55
C VAL A 355 16.64 19.15 -3.53
N ASP A 356 17.03 19.63 -4.71
CA ASP A 356 17.61 18.78 -5.72
C ASP A 356 18.92 18.12 -5.24
N GLY A 357 19.07 16.83 -5.54
CA GLY A 357 20.21 16.03 -5.12
C GLY A 357 20.06 15.38 -3.75
N PHE A 358 19.08 15.76 -2.92
CA PHE A 358 18.95 15.19 -1.57
C PHE A 358 18.61 13.69 -1.58
N THR A 359 17.58 13.28 -2.34
CA THR A 359 17.20 11.86 -2.41
C THR A 359 18.27 11.05 -3.16
N GLU A 360 18.87 11.66 -4.18
CA GLU A 360 19.91 11.07 -5.00
C GLU A 360 21.20 10.82 -4.21
N ALA A 361 21.54 11.68 -3.24
CA ALA A 361 22.70 11.52 -2.36
C ALA A 361 22.60 10.32 -1.41
N LEU A 362 21.39 9.77 -1.21
CA LEU A 362 21.15 8.59 -0.39
C LEU A 362 21.25 7.27 -1.19
N TYR A 363 21.54 7.35 -2.49
CA TYR A 363 21.64 6.19 -3.36
C TYR A 363 23.01 5.49 -3.24
N PRO A 364 23.04 4.19 -2.87
CA PRO A 364 24.31 3.48 -2.65
C PRO A 364 25.02 3.07 -3.95
N GLY A 365 24.38 3.24 -5.11
CA GLY A 365 24.92 2.90 -6.43
C GLY A 365 24.39 1.58 -6.99
N ASP A 366 24.45 1.44 -8.32
CA ASP A 366 23.87 0.31 -9.06
C ASP A 366 24.45 -1.06 -8.65
N ASP A 367 25.67 -1.13 -8.12
CA ASP A 367 26.30 -2.38 -7.67
C ASP A 367 25.69 -2.93 -6.36
N TYR A 368 24.95 -2.11 -5.63
CA TYR A 368 24.37 -2.43 -4.32
C TYR A 368 22.83 -2.51 -4.33
N VAL A 369 22.22 -2.37 -5.52
CA VAL A 369 20.77 -2.28 -5.69
C VAL A 369 20.33 -3.11 -6.88
N ASP A 370 19.32 -3.96 -6.66
CA ASP A 370 18.66 -4.70 -7.73
C ASP A 370 17.38 -4.00 -8.18
N TRP A 371 16.58 -3.51 -7.21
CA TRP A 371 15.35 -2.76 -7.46
C TRP A 371 15.40 -1.38 -6.80
N VAL A 372 14.92 -0.38 -7.54
CA VAL A 372 14.59 0.91 -6.96
C VAL A 372 13.13 0.86 -6.50
N GLY A 373 12.92 0.93 -5.19
CA GLY A 373 11.60 0.99 -4.59
C GLY A 373 11.02 2.41 -4.55
N VAL A 374 9.71 2.52 -4.36
CA VAL A 374 9.04 3.75 -3.95
C VAL A 374 7.95 3.44 -2.93
N SER A 375 7.99 4.11 -1.78
CA SER A 375 6.84 4.23 -0.87
C SER A 375 6.00 5.45 -1.24
N GLY A 376 4.68 5.29 -1.39
CA GLY A 376 3.80 6.42 -1.71
C GLY A 376 2.32 6.17 -1.45
N TYR A 377 1.68 7.13 -0.80
CA TYR A 377 0.30 7.01 -0.34
C TYR A 377 -0.56 8.21 -0.74
N LEU A 378 -1.79 7.95 -1.17
CA LEU A 378 -2.83 8.98 -1.20
C LEU A 378 -3.47 9.10 0.19
N ARG A 379 -3.04 10.10 0.97
CA ARG A 379 -3.47 10.24 2.36
C ARG A 379 -3.79 11.68 2.78
N PRO A 380 -4.74 11.91 3.70
CA PRO A 380 -4.94 13.22 4.30
C PRO A 380 -3.69 13.68 5.08
N PRO A 381 -3.54 15.01 5.30
CA PRO A 381 -4.49 16.06 4.92
C PRO A 381 -4.34 16.40 3.43
N TYR A 382 -5.45 16.67 2.76
CA TYR A 382 -5.44 17.10 1.37
C TYR A 382 -5.42 18.62 1.29
N LYS A 383 -4.60 19.16 0.39
CA LYS A 383 -4.57 20.59 0.08
C LYS A 383 -5.48 20.89 -1.11
N ALA A 384 -5.86 22.16 -1.27
CA ALA A 384 -6.83 22.58 -2.30
C ALA A 384 -6.34 22.31 -3.74
N ASP A 385 -5.02 22.22 -3.93
CA ASP A 385 -4.31 21.98 -5.18
C ASP A 385 -3.85 20.52 -5.35
N ASN A 386 -4.20 19.62 -4.43
CA ASN A 386 -3.90 18.20 -4.61
C ASN A 386 -4.68 17.64 -5.82
N ASP A 387 -3.97 17.01 -6.75
CA ASP A 387 -4.58 16.08 -7.70
C ASP A 387 -4.50 14.65 -7.15
N PHE A 388 -5.56 13.88 -7.36
CA PHE A 388 -5.71 12.52 -6.82
C PHE A 388 -5.38 11.50 -7.91
N SER A 389 -4.22 11.68 -8.55
CA SER A 389 -3.74 10.86 -9.66
C SER A 389 -2.41 10.19 -9.35
N PHE A 390 -2.09 9.15 -10.11
CA PHE A 390 -0.77 8.53 -10.16
C PHE A 390 0.32 9.57 -10.47
N ASP A 391 0.10 10.40 -11.49
CA ASP A 391 1.12 11.36 -11.94
C ASP A 391 1.44 12.37 -10.83
N TYR A 392 0.44 12.90 -10.14
CA TYR A 392 0.67 13.77 -8.99
C TYR A 392 1.45 13.08 -7.86
N THR A 393 1.15 11.80 -7.61
CA THR A 393 1.73 11.04 -6.51
C THR A 393 3.16 10.61 -6.80
N PHE A 394 3.42 10.04 -7.97
CA PHE A 394 4.66 9.32 -8.27
C PHE A 394 5.54 10.00 -9.30
N LYS A 395 4.98 10.72 -10.30
CA LYS A 395 5.79 11.23 -11.42
C LYS A 395 7.00 12.07 -10.98
N PRO A 396 6.89 13.01 -10.02
CA PRO A 396 8.07 13.78 -9.59
C PRO A 396 9.18 12.90 -9.01
N THR A 397 8.81 11.83 -8.31
CA THR A 397 9.75 10.86 -7.75
C THR A 397 10.34 9.99 -8.87
N LEU A 398 9.50 9.45 -9.76
CA LEU A 398 9.91 8.61 -10.87
C LEU A 398 10.87 9.34 -11.82
N ASP A 399 10.63 10.62 -12.11
CA ASP A 399 11.51 11.44 -12.94
C ASP A 399 12.93 11.52 -12.33
N LYS A 400 13.04 11.73 -11.01
CA LYS A 400 14.33 11.74 -10.29
C LYS A 400 15.01 10.37 -10.33
N LEU A 401 14.26 9.29 -10.09
CA LEU A 401 14.78 7.93 -10.11
C LEU A 401 15.30 7.50 -11.48
N ARG A 402 14.56 7.84 -12.55
CA ARG A 402 14.95 7.53 -13.95
C ARG A 402 16.15 8.34 -14.45
N ALA A 403 16.37 9.52 -13.87
CA ALA A 403 17.57 10.31 -14.08
C ALA A 403 18.78 9.73 -13.34
N LEU A 404 18.56 9.10 -12.19
CA LEU A 404 19.59 8.52 -11.33
C LEU A 404 20.11 7.17 -11.82
N THR A 405 19.22 6.26 -12.24
CA THR A 405 19.59 4.88 -12.59
C THR A 405 18.64 4.27 -13.63
N LYS A 406 19.00 3.09 -14.16
CA LYS A 406 18.19 2.27 -15.09
C LYS A 406 17.69 0.97 -14.45
N LYS A 407 17.92 0.78 -13.15
CA LYS A 407 17.40 -0.38 -12.41
C LYS A 407 15.86 -0.41 -12.47
N PRO A 408 15.25 -1.62 -12.50
CA PRO A 408 13.80 -1.75 -12.45
C PRO A 408 13.18 -1.07 -11.22
N ILE A 409 12.00 -0.49 -11.39
CA ILE A 409 11.29 0.24 -10.34
C ILE A 409 10.16 -0.62 -9.77
N ILE A 410 10.08 -0.77 -8.46
CA ILE A 410 8.93 -1.37 -7.78
C ILE A 410 8.23 -0.32 -6.92
N LEU A 411 6.91 -0.19 -7.02
CA LEU A 411 6.15 0.61 -6.07
C LEU A 411 6.02 -0.20 -4.77
N ALA A 412 7.11 -0.20 -4.00
CA ALA A 412 7.39 -1.14 -2.92
C ALA A 412 6.36 -1.10 -1.79
N GLU A 413 5.72 0.03 -1.55
CA GLU A 413 4.64 0.14 -0.57
C GLU A 413 3.70 1.28 -0.96
N ILE A 414 2.47 0.93 -1.37
CA ILE A 414 1.47 1.92 -1.78
C ILE A 414 0.10 1.69 -1.16
N GLY A 415 -0.68 2.76 -1.09
CA GLY A 415 -2.07 2.69 -0.65
C GLY A 415 -2.82 4.00 -0.90
N ALA A 416 -4.15 3.92 -1.00
CA ALA A 416 -5.03 5.09 -1.10
C ALA A 416 -6.13 5.10 -0.01
N SER A 417 -6.37 6.26 0.61
CA SER A 417 -7.22 6.37 1.81
C SER A 417 -8.65 6.56 1.37
N GLU A 418 -9.58 5.97 2.11
CA GLU A 418 -11.00 6.25 1.89
C GLU A 418 -11.39 7.67 2.29
N THR A 419 -10.57 8.34 3.10
CA THR A 419 -10.81 9.74 3.45
C THR A 419 -10.86 10.59 2.19
N GLY A 420 -11.90 11.41 2.05
CA GLY A 420 -12.14 12.26 0.88
C GLY A 420 -12.82 11.57 -0.29
N GLY A 421 -12.95 10.24 -0.30
CA GLY A 421 -13.66 9.50 -1.35
C GLY A 421 -12.94 9.44 -2.70
N TYR A 422 -11.62 9.67 -2.73
CA TYR A 422 -10.82 9.73 -3.95
C TYR A 422 -10.16 8.39 -4.33
N LYS A 423 -10.23 7.39 -3.45
CA LYS A 423 -9.51 6.12 -3.55
C LYS A 423 -9.75 5.39 -4.87
N ALA A 424 -11.02 5.17 -5.24
CA ALA A 424 -11.37 4.48 -6.49
C ALA A 424 -10.81 5.19 -7.73
N LYS A 425 -10.95 6.52 -7.81
CA LYS A 425 -10.37 7.33 -8.90
C LYS A 425 -8.85 7.20 -8.96
N TRP A 426 -8.18 7.27 -7.82
CA TRP A 426 -6.74 7.16 -7.74
C TRP A 426 -6.26 5.78 -8.21
N ILE A 427 -6.94 4.70 -7.79
CA ILE A 427 -6.66 3.34 -8.25
C ILE A 427 -6.83 3.22 -9.77
N THR A 428 -7.91 3.75 -10.34
CA THR A 428 -8.07 3.78 -11.80
C THR A 428 -6.88 4.49 -12.46
N SER A 429 -6.44 5.64 -11.94
CA SER A 429 -5.29 6.36 -12.50
C SER A 429 -3.96 5.61 -12.35
N LEU A 430 -3.79 4.80 -11.30
CA LEU A 430 -2.62 3.94 -11.11
C LEU A 430 -2.54 2.92 -12.25
N PHE A 431 -3.61 2.18 -12.49
CA PHE A 431 -3.63 1.18 -13.57
C PHE A 431 -3.56 1.82 -14.96
N ASP A 432 -4.24 2.95 -15.19
CA ASP A 432 -4.08 3.73 -16.43
C ASP A 432 -2.63 4.14 -16.67
N ALA A 433 -1.88 4.48 -15.62
CA ALA A 433 -0.47 4.84 -15.73
C ALA A 433 0.44 3.62 -15.94
N LEU A 434 0.17 2.48 -15.27
CA LEU A 434 0.92 1.24 -15.46
C LEU A 434 0.80 0.72 -16.89
N GLY A 435 -0.33 0.94 -17.56
CA GLY A 435 -0.51 0.56 -18.96
C GLY A 435 0.22 1.44 -19.98
N LYS A 436 0.87 2.53 -19.54
CA LYS A 436 1.59 3.42 -20.46
C LYS A 436 3.04 2.95 -20.69
N PRO A 437 3.55 2.98 -21.94
CA PRO A 437 4.91 2.53 -22.25
C PRO A 437 6.02 3.25 -21.48
N GLU A 438 5.84 4.54 -21.14
CA GLU A 438 6.81 5.28 -20.33
C GLU A 438 6.98 4.73 -18.90
N ASN A 439 6.09 3.83 -18.46
CA ASN A 439 6.11 3.17 -17.16
C ASN A 439 6.37 1.65 -17.27
N ASP A 440 6.98 1.20 -18.38
CA ASP A 440 7.37 -0.19 -18.58
C ASP A 440 8.53 -0.66 -17.68
N ASP A 441 9.28 0.29 -17.11
CA ASP A 441 10.32 0.08 -16.12
C ASP A 441 9.76 -0.20 -14.71
N ILE A 442 8.47 0.03 -14.49
CA ILE A 442 7.79 -0.30 -13.23
C ILE A 442 7.45 -1.80 -13.20
N ILE A 443 8.24 -2.62 -12.52
CA ILE A 443 8.04 -4.07 -12.48
C ILE A 443 6.90 -4.52 -11.57
N GLY A 444 6.19 -3.61 -10.91
CA GLY A 444 5.01 -3.95 -10.11
C GLY A 444 4.79 -3.04 -8.91
N PHE A 445 3.93 -3.49 -8.00
CA PHE A 445 3.62 -2.79 -6.76
C PHE A 445 3.34 -3.76 -5.61
N SER A 446 3.47 -3.29 -4.37
CA SER A 446 2.95 -3.97 -3.19
C SER A 446 1.97 -3.09 -2.44
N TRP A 447 0.73 -3.54 -2.34
CA TRP A 447 -0.35 -2.79 -1.70
C TRP A 447 -0.36 -2.98 -0.19
N PHE A 448 -0.40 -1.90 0.57
CA PHE A 448 -0.50 -1.95 2.02
C PHE A 448 -1.96 -2.18 2.46
N ASN A 449 -2.40 -3.43 2.59
CA ASN A 449 -3.80 -3.79 2.85
C ASN A 449 -4.15 -3.78 4.36
N LEU A 450 -4.03 -2.62 5.00
CA LEU A 450 -4.31 -2.43 6.43
C LEU A 450 -5.19 -1.20 6.68
N ALA A 451 -5.87 -1.16 7.83
CA ALA A 451 -6.54 0.03 8.32
C ALA A 451 -5.78 0.56 9.55
N ILE A 452 -5.13 1.71 9.42
CA ILE A 452 -4.29 2.29 10.47
C ILE A 452 -4.89 3.59 10.95
N THR A 453 -5.07 3.69 12.27
CA THR A 453 -5.49 4.95 12.90
C THR A 453 -4.26 5.65 13.45
N SER A 454 -3.97 6.84 12.92
CA SER A 454 -2.83 7.67 13.34
C SER A 454 -3.28 9.11 13.59
N TYR A 455 -2.37 9.93 14.12
CA TYR A 455 -2.54 11.38 14.17
C TYR A 455 -1.76 12.00 13.02
N VAL A 456 -2.45 12.67 12.11
CA VAL A 456 -1.83 13.40 11.01
C VAL A 456 -2.03 14.88 11.26
N GLU A 457 -0.93 15.62 11.43
CA GLU A 457 -0.95 17.05 11.79
C GLU A 457 -1.82 17.34 13.04
N GLY A 458 -1.79 16.44 14.02
CA GLY A 458 -2.58 16.54 15.26
C GLY A 458 -4.04 16.11 15.13
N VAL A 459 -4.50 15.70 13.95
CA VAL A 459 -5.86 15.19 13.72
C VAL A 459 -5.85 13.67 13.68
N ARG A 460 -6.65 13.03 14.55
CA ARG A 460 -6.84 11.58 14.50
C ARG A 460 -7.58 11.21 13.22
N ALA A 461 -6.94 10.41 12.36
CA ALA A 461 -7.52 9.92 11.12
C ALA A 461 -7.31 8.41 11.01
N THR A 462 -8.35 7.70 10.55
CA THR A 462 -8.22 6.30 10.14
C THR A 462 -7.96 6.27 8.66
N ASN A 463 -6.74 5.88 8.31
CA ASN A 463 -6.38 5.58 6.96
C ASN A 463 -6.74 4.12 6.65
N ASP A 464 -7.86 3.92 5.95
CA ASP A 464 -8.30 2.61 5.51
C ASP A 464 -7.75 2.30 4.10
N TRP A 465 -6.60 1.63 4.08
CA TRP A 465 -5.91 1.27 2.85
C TRP A 465 -6.45 -0.02 2.23
N ARG A 466 -7.26 -0.81 2.94
CA ARG A 466 -7.70 -2.14 2.48
C ARG A 466 -8.35 -2.11 1.09
N ILE A 467 -8.01 -3.04 0.21
CA ILE A 467 -8.54 -3.15 -1.17
C ILE A 467 -10.07 -3.31 -1.14
N ASP A 468 -10.57 -4.07 -0.17
CA ASP A 468 -11.98 -4.39 0.01
C ASP A 468 -12.69 -3.47 1.01
N SER A 469 -12.17 -2.26 1.27
CA SER A 469 -12.78 -1.28 2.17
C SER A 469 -14.16 -0.80 1.70
N ARG A 470 -14.38 -0.74 0.38
CA ARG A 470 -15.66 -0.40 -0.26
C ARG A 470 -15.84 -1.16 -1.58
N ALA A 471 -17.08 -1.24 -2.05
CA ALA A 471 -17.43 -1.88 -3.32
C ALA A 471 -16.75 -1.20 -4.52
N ASP A 472 -16.88 0.12 -4.65
CA ASP A 472 -16.27 0.91 -5.73
C ASP A 472 -14.73 0.81 -5.77
N THR A 473 -14.08 0.84 -4.61
CA THR A 473 -12.63 0.59 -4.48
C THR A 473 -12.25 -0.81 -4.97
N LEU A 474 -12.98 -1.85 -4.55
CA LEU A 474 -12.74 -3.22 -4.97
C LEU A 474 -12.97 -3.38 -6.49
N SER A 475 -14.03 -2.78 -7.03
CA SER A 475 -14.32 -2.78 -8.47
C SER A 475 -13.18 -2.17 -9.27
N ALA A 476 -12.68 -1.00 -8.84
CA ALA A 476 -11.58 -0.32 -9.52
C ALA A 476 -10.30 -1.19 -9.53
N PHE A 477 -10.03 -1.89 -8.43
CA PHE A 477 -8.90 -2.81 -8.32
C PHE A 477 -9.02 -4.02 -9.26
N ILE A 478 -10.19 -4.66 -9.29
CA ILE A 478 -10.45 -5.81 -10.17
C ILE A 478 -10.35 -5.39 -11.63
N ALA A 479 -11.00 -4.28 -11.99
CA ALA A 479 -10.95 -3.75 -13.34
C ALA A 479 -9.50 -3.49 -13.79
N GLY A 480 -8.69 -2.86 -12.94
CA GLY A 480 -7.28 -2.61 -13.19
C GLY A 480 -6.43 -3.88 -13.38
N LEU A 481 -6.52 -4.85 -12.46
CA LEU A 481 -5.73 -6.07 -12.54
C LEU A 481 -6.05 -6.94 -13.76
N THR A 482 -7.27 -6.84 -14.29
CA THR A 482 -7.70 -7.63 -15.47
C THR A 482 -7.31 -7.04 -16.82
N ARG A 483 -6.61 -5.90 -16.83
CA ARG A 483 -6.15 -5.23 -18.05
C ARG A 483 -5.02 -6.03 -18.70
N PRO A 484 -5.17 -6.49 -19.95
CA PRO A 484 -4.15 -7.31 -20.62
C PRO A 484 -2.83 -6.56 -20.85
N GLU A 485 -2.88 -5.24 -21.02
CA GLU A 485 -1.70 -4.39 -21.23
C GLU A 485 -0.79 -4.24 -20.00
N ASP A 486 -1.31 -4.49 -18.79
CA ASP A 486 -0.55 -4.26 -17.55
C ASP A 486 0.38 -5.42 -17.18
N ARG A 487 0.45 -6.45 -18.03
CA ARG A 487 1.40 -7.59 -17.93
C ARG A 487 1.37 -8.33 -16.58
N PHE A 488 0.24 -8.37 -15.87
CA PHE A 488 0.11 -9.22 -14.67
C PHE A 488 -0.09 -10.69 -15.05
N THR A 489 0.63 -11.60 -14.39
CA THR A 489 0.29 -13.03 -14.41
C THR A 489 -0.70 -13.32 -13.29
N LEU A 490 -1.97 -13.49 -13.66
CA LEU A 490 -3.06 -13.68 -12.72
C LEU A 490 -3.19 -15.16 -12.35
N THR A 491 -2.85 -15.50 -11.11
CA THR A 491 -3.15 -16.83 -10.53
C THR A 491 -4.52 -16.75 -9.87
N PRO A 492 -5.48 -17.65 -10.15
CA PRO A 492 -6.75 -17.65 -9.43
C PRO A 492 -6.53 -17.73 -7.92
N ALA A 493 -7.29 -16.94 -7.16
CA ALA A 493 -7.26 -17.04 -5.71
C ALA A 493 -7.70 -18.43 -5.23
N PRO A 494 -7.12 -18.94 -4.12
CA PRO A 494 -7.48 -20.24 -3.54
C PRO A 494 -8.94 -20.34 -3.08
#